data_AF-A0A2V5NHC4-F1
#
_entry.id   AF-A0A2V5NHC4-F1
#
_cell.length_a   1.000
_cell.length_b   1.000
_cell.length_c   1.000
_cell.angle_alpha   90.00
_cell.angle_beta   90.00
_cell.angle_gamma   90.00
#
_symmetry.space_group_name_H-M   'P 1'
#
loop_
_entity.id
_entity.type
_entity.pdbx_description
1 polymer ?
#
loop_
_entity_poly.entity_id
_entity_poly.type
_entity_poly.pdbx_seq_one_letter_code
_entity_poly.pdbx_strand_id
1 'polypeptide(L)'
;MKHHNHLHRRGLVATLLFTGLTAITFVSLRADELLARAEITRPAHGIRHVLESTDARINIEPNETIHLDLHLSVSRGIARIVAPNGGAFNAGKKTLEVDTAKNGPALSFDFSAGPNPGRYTVEVTHGNATRTFEFWAGQEPPQGKPGPTLTFNGNH
;
A
#
# COMPACT_ATOMS: atom_id res chain seq x y z
N MET A 1 -74.81 -29.89 33.95
CA MET A 1 -73.33 -29.88 33.92
C MET A 1 -72.86 -29.60 32.50
N LYS A 2 -71.78 -28.79 32.35
CA LYS A 2 -71.04 -28.40 31.12
C LYS A 2 -71.71 -27.29 30.28
N HIS A 3 -71.41 -25.98 30.43
CA HIS A 3 -70.16 -25.20 30.30
C HIS A 3 -69.46 -25.35 28.93
N HIS A 4 -69.60 -24.37 28.02
CA HIS A 4 -68.64 -23.27 27.77
C HIS A 4 -68.72 -22.73 26.32
N ASN A 5 -68.89 -21.41 26.22
CA ASN A 5 -68.43 -20.57 25.13
C ASN A 5 -66.93 -20.79 24.86
N HIS A 6 -66.49 -20.76 23.60
CA HIS A 6 -65.28 -19.98 23.28
C HIS A 6 -65.17 -19.62 21.79
N LEU A 7 -65.30 -18.32 21.56
CA LEU A 7 -64.82 -17.58 20.41
C LEU A 7 -63.28 -17.71 20.36
N HIS A 8 -62.69 -18.19 19.26
CA HIS A 8 -61.26 -18.10 19.01
C HIS A 8 -60.99 -17.22 17.78
N ARG A 9 -60.67 -15.96 18.09
CA ARG A 9 -59.81 -15.07 17.30
C ARG A 9 -58.37 -15.61 17.28
N ARG A 10 -57.60 -15.10 16.32
CA ARG A 10 -56.12 -15.11 16.15
C ARG A 10 -55.65 -16.19 15.19
N GLY A 11 -54.79 -15.91 14.22
CA GLY A 11 -54.07 -14.69 13.85
C GLY A 11 -53.25 -15.04 12.60
N LEU A 12 -53.31 -14.16 11.61
CA LEU A 12 -52.59 -14.31 10.35
C LEU A 12 -51.10 -14.09 10.62
N VAL A 13 -50.30 -15.15 10.53
CA VAL A 13 -48.83 -15.04 10.59
C VAL A 13 -48.35 -14.68 9.19
N ALA A 14 -48.03 -13.40 8.99
CA ALA A 14 -47.30 -12.92 7.83
C ALA A 14 -45.81 -13.21 8.06
N THR A 15 -45.29 -14.26 7.42
CA THR A 15 -43.86 -14.55 7.39
C THR A 15 -43.19 -13.58 6.41
N LEU A 16 -42.62 -12.47 6.92
CA LEU A 16 -41.69 -11.64 6.15
C LEU A 16 -40.38 -12.41 5.97
N LEU A 17 -40.17 -12.96 4.78
CA LEU A 17 -38.86 -13.39 4.30
C LEU A 17 -38.03 -12.14 4.01
N PHE A 18 -37.21 -11.71 4.96
CA PHE A 18 -36.12 -10.76 4.71
C PHE A 18 -35.00 -11.49 3.96
N THR A 19 -35.02 -11.45 2.63
CA THR A 19 -33.82 -11.66 1.81
C THR A 19 -32.94 -10.40 1.92
N GLY A 20 -32.28 -10.25 3.07
CA GLY A 20 -31.23 -9.27 3.24
C GLY A 20 -29.99 -9.72 2.48
N LEU A 21 -29.95 -9.45 1.17
CA LEU A 21 -28.71 -9.46 0.40
C LEU A 21 -27.90 -8.26 0.90
N THR A 22 -27.07 -8.45 1.92
CA THR A 22 -26.06 -7.47 2.28
C THR A 22 -25.10 -7.38 1.09
N ALA A 23 -25.29 -6.35 0.26
CA ALA A 23 -24.33 -5.99 -0.75
C ALA A 23 -23.01 -5.69 -0.02
N ILE A 24 -22.07 -6.62 -0.08
CA ILE A 24 -20.70 -6.38 0.36
C ILE A 24 -20.14 -5.40 -0.66
N THR A 25 -20.22 -4.11 -0.36
CA THR A 25 -19.51 -3.07 -1.11
C THR A 25 -18.02 -3.29 -0.88
N PHE A 26 -17.38 -3.95 -1.83
CA PHE A 26 -15.93 -3.95 -1.94
C PHE A 26 -15.51 -2.53 -2.30
N VAL A 27 -15.06 -1.75 -1.30
CA VAL A 27 -14.41 -0.47 -1.55
C VAL A 27 -13.09 -0.78 -2.23
N SER A 28 -13.08 -0.68 -3.56
CA SER A 28 -11.85 -0.75 -4.34
C SER A 28 -11.10 0.56 -4.15
N LEU A 29 -10.18 0.62 -3.18
CA LEU A 29 -9.29 1.76 -3.03
C LEU A 29 -8.48 1.93 -4.32
N ARG A 30 -8.48 3.14 -4.87
CA ARG A 30 -7.56 3.50 -5.95
C ARG A 30 -6.14 3.69 -5.37
N ALA A 31 -5.12 3.54 -6.21
CA ALA A 31 -3.72 3.71 -5.80
C ALA A 31 -3.44 5.10 -5.19
N ASP A 32 -4.14 6.14 -5.65
CA ASP A 32 -4.04 7.51 -5.12
C ASP A 32 -4.78 7.71 -3.80
N GLU A 33 -5.73 6.82 -3.47
CA GLU A 33 -6.48 6.87 -2.21
C GLU A 33 -5.81 6.05 -1.11
N LEU A 34 -4.78 5.26 -1.44
CA LEU A 34 -4.09 4.39 -0.49
C LEU A 34 -3.38 5.20 0.61
N LEU A 35 -2.81 6.34 0.26
CA LEU A 35 -1.99 7.18 1.14
C LEU A 35 -2.69 8.50 1.43
N ALA A 36 -2.83 8.82 2.71
CA ALA A 36 -3.27 10.13 3.16
C ALA A 36 -2.11 11.15 3.18
N ARG A 37 -0.88 10.66 3.43
CA ARG A 37 0.34 11.47 3.43
C ARG A 37 1.55 10.58 3.20
N ALA A 38 2.52 11.09 2.48
CA ALA A 38 3.85 10.50 2.37
C ALA A 38 4.90 11.58 2.61
N GLU A 39 5.92 11.24 3.37
CA GLU A 39 7.00 12.14 3.71
C GLU A 39 8.33 11.41 3.64
N ILE A 40 9.34 12.11 3.14
CA ILE A 40 10.69 11.60 3.00
C ILE A 40 11.64 12.52 3.72
N THR A 41 12.47 11.91 4.55
CA THR A 41 13.62 12.57 5.15
C THR A 41 14.89 11.97 4.56
N ARG A 42 15.83 12.83 4.16
CA ARG A 42 17.19 12.48 3.71
C ARG A 42 18.17 12.95 4.79
N PRO A 43 18.47 12.12 5.81
CA PRO A 43 19.22 12.56 6.99
C PRO A 43 20.62 13.07 6.64
N ALA A 44 21.28 12.45 5.66
CA ALA A 44 22.61 12.84 5.19
C ALA A 44 22.67 14.28 4.66
N HIS A 45 21.54 14.81 4.18
CA HIS A 45 21.44 16.15 3.60
C HIS A 45 20.62 17.13 4.47
N GLY A 46 20.03 16.65 5.58
CA GLY A 46 19.13 17.46 6.41
C GLY A 46 17.85 17.90 5.68
N ILE A 47 17.45 17.17 4.62
CA ILE A 47 16.28 17.52 3.80
C ILE A 47 15.08 16.74 4.30
N ARG A 48 13.94 17.42 4.43
CA ARG A 48 12.63 16.85 4.71
C ARG A 48 11.64 17.33 3.66
N HIS A 49 10.93 16.41 3.02
CA HIS A 49 10.02 16.72 1.93
C HIS A 49 8.71 15.95 2.08
N VAL A 50 7.59 16.68 2.12
CA VAL A 50 6.25 16.08 2.06
C VAL A 50 5.91 15.91 0.58
N LEU A 51 5.52 14.69 0.20
CA LEU A 51 5.12 14.41 -1.17
C LEU A 51 3.70 14.94 -1.40
N GLU A 52 3.60 16.06 -2.09
CA GLU A 52 2.32 16.67 -2.49
C GLU A 52 1.67 15.91 -3.66
N SER A 53 2.48 15.23 -4.46
CA SER A 53 2.03 14.36 -5.54
C SER A 53 2.63 12.98 -5.39
N THR A 54 1.81 11.99 -5.70
CA THR A 54 2.13 10.58 -5.61
C THR A 54 3.04 10.13 -6.78
N ASP A 55 3.19 10.94 -7.84
CA ASP A 55 4.06 10.70 -9.00
C ASP A 55 5.43 11.40 -8.89
N ALA A 56 5.77 11.90 -7.68
CA ALA A 56 7.03 12.58 -7.44
C ALA A 56 8.22 11.63 -7.70
N ARG A 57 9.12 12.06 -8.60
CA ARG A 57 10.43 11.41 -8.82
C ARG A 57 11.45 12.03 -7.89
N ILE A 58 12.17 11.19 -7.17
CA ILE A 58 13.05 11.65 -6.08
C ILE A 58 14.47 11.23 -6.39
N ASN A 59 15.33 12.23 -6.60
CA ASN A 59 16.74 12.00 -6.83
C ASN A 59 17.46 11.76 -5.51
N ILE A 60 18.16 10.64 -5.43
CA ILE A 60 18.97 10.20 -4.29
C ILE A 60 20.38 9.83 -4.77
N GLU A 61 21.31 9.67 -3.85
CA GLU A 61 22.66 9.20 -4.14
C GLU A 61 22.74 7.66 -4.05
N PRO A 62 23.63 7.00 -4.81
CA PRO A 62 23.93 5.59 -4.60
C PRO A 62 24.38 5.33 -3.15
N ASN A 63 23.91 4.23 -2.54
CA ASN A 63 24.10 3.92 -1.11
C ASN A 63 23.45 4.91 -0.13
N GLU A 64 22.66 5.87 -0.60
CA GLU A 64 21.92 6.75 0.30
C GLU A 64 20.82 5.98 1.03
N THR A 65 20.70 6.26 2.33
CA THR A 65 19.56 5.82 3.13
C THR A 65 18.63 6.99 3.37
N ILE A 66 17.36 6.80 3.02
CA ILE A 66 16.28 7.74 3.27
C ILE A 66 15.31 7.13 4.28
N HIS A 67 14.64 8.00 5.02
CA HIS A 67 13.57 7.62 5.91
C HIS A 67 12.23 7.93 5.26
N LEU A 68 11.33 6.94 5.25
CA LEU A 68 9.99 7.03 4.67
C LEU A 68 8.96 6.97 5.78
N ASP A 69 8.19 8.05 5.93
CA ASP A 69 7.03 8.13 6.81
C ASP A 69 5.76 8.19 5.98
N LEU A 70 4.99 7.11 6.01
CA LEU A 70 3.77 6.93 5.24
C LEU A 70 2.56 6.84 6.17
N HIS A 71 1.52 7.59 5.85
CA HIS A 71 0.21 7.44 6.49
C HIS A 71 -0.78 6.87 5.49
N LEU A 72 -1.23 5.65 5.75
CA LEU A 72 -2.28 5.02 4.96
C LEU A 72 -3.63 5.67 5.26
N SER A 73 -4.49 5.78 4.25
CA SER A 73 -5.88 6.25 4.41
C SER A 73 -6.75 5.23 5.14
N VAL A 74 -6.30 3.97 5.22
CA VAL A 74 -7.04 2.85 5.82
C VAL A 74 -6.22 2.21 6.94
N SER A 75 -6.87 1.96 8.07
CA SER A 75 -6.20 1.50 9.29
C SER A 75 -6.34 0.00 9.59
N ARG A 76 -6.82 -0.81 8.65
CA ARG A 76 -7.06 -2.25 8.86
C ARG A 76 -6.59 -3.09 7.68
N GLY A 77 -5.70 -4.04 7.93
CA GLY A 77 -5.16 -4.95 6.92
C GLY A 77 -3.65 -5.13 7.02
N ILE A 78 -3.08 -5.91 6.12
CA ILE A 78 -1.62 -6.07 5.99
C ILE A 78 -1.13 -5.09 4.93
N ALA A 79 -0.22 -4.21 5.32
CA ALA A 79 0.57 -3.41 4.39
C ALA A 79 1.84 -4.18 4.05
N ARG A 80 2.05 -4.47 2.77
CA ARG A 80 3.27 -5.10 2.26
C ARG A 80 4.09 -4.07 1.50
N ILE A 81 5.35 -3.94 1.88
CA ILE A 81 6.31 -3.01 1.28
C ILE A 81 7.41 -3.81 0.59
N VAL A 82 7.70 -3.56 -0.68
CA VAL A 82 8.69 -4.31 -1.48
C VAL A 82 9.64 -3.36 -2.20
N ALA A 83 10.92 -3.73 -2.27
CA ALA A 83 11.97 -3.02 -3.02
C ALA A 83 12.52 -3.89 -4.16
N PRO A 84 11.89 -3.95 -5.34
CA PRO A 84 12.24 -4.94 -6.36
C PRO A 84 13.58 -4.63 -7.07
N ASN A 85 14.01 -3.38 -7.16
CA ASN A 85 15.19 -2.97 -7.92
C ASN A 85 16.50 -2.94 -7.09
N GLY A 86 16.64 -3.83 -6.12
CA GLY A 86 17.89 -3.99 -5.36
C GLY A 86 18.10 -2.98 -4.23
N GLY A 87 17.07 -2.21 -3.88
CA GLY A 87 17.04 -1.48 -2.62
C GLY A 87 16.73 -2.41 -1.45
N ALA A 88 16.95 -1.92 -0.24
CA ALA A 88 16.70 -2.68 0.98
C ALA A 88 16.07 -1.82 2.07
N PHE A 89 15.29 -2.45 2.93
CA PHE A 89 14.71 -1.87 4.12
C PHE A 89 15.44 -2.36 5.38
N ASN A 90 15.50 -1.53 6.42
CA ASN A 90 15.96 -1.89 7.77
C ASN A 90 17.16 -2.86 7.77
N ALA A 91 18.30 -2.41 7.24
CA ALA A 91 19.57 -3.13 7.19
C ALA A 91 19.57 -4.47 6.40
N GLY A 92 18.74 -4.60 5.34
CA GLY A 92 18.92 -5.64 4.33
C GLY A 92 17.67 -6.42 3.90
N LYS A 93 16.49 -6.09 4.42
CA LYS A 93 15.23 -6.76 4.05
C LYS A 93 14.71 -6.24 2.71
N LYS A 94 14.32 -7.11 1.79
CA LYS A 94 13.66 -6.69 0.52
C LYS A 94 12.16 -6.48 0.62
N THR A 95 11.57 -7.01 1.69
CA THR A 95 10.13 -6.96 1.95
C THR A 95 9.91 -6.62 3.43
N LEU A 96 8.95 -5.75 3.70
CA LEU A 96 8.39 -5.52 5.03
C LEU A 96 6.90 -5.82 4.98
N GLU A 97 6.37 -6.46 6.00
CA GLU A 97 4.92 -6.64 6.16
C GLU A 97 4.52 -6.09 7.53
N VAL A 98 3.54 -5.20 7.54
CA VAL A 98 3.06 -4.52 8.74
C VAL A 98 1.56 -4.75 8.87
N ASP A 99 1.15 -5.30 10.01
CA ASP A 99 -0.25 -5.41 10.39
C ASP A 99 -0.74 -4.04 10.90
N THR A 100 -1.45 -3.32 10.02
CA THR A 100 -1.96 -1.96 10.31
C THR A 100 -3.10 -1.98 11.32
N ALA A 101 -3.77 -3.13 11.51
CA ALA A 101 -4.79 -3.24 12.55
C ALA A 101 -4.19 -3.25 13.96
N LYS A 102 -2.93 -3.68 14.10
CA LYS A 102 -2.20 -3.71 15.38
C LYS A 102 -1.32 -2.48 15.60
N ASN A 103 -0.66 -2.02 14.53
CA ASN A 103 0.35 -0.96 14.61
C ASN A 103 -0.19 0.43 14.20
N GLY A 104 -1.44 0.49 13.72
CA GLY A 104 -2.05 1.70 13.19
C GLY A 104 -1.74 1.95 11.70
N PRO A 105 -2.26 3.05 11.14
CA PRO A 105 -2.10 3.39 9.72
C PRO A 105 -0.76 4.07 9.38
N ALA A 106 0.05 4.43 10.39
CA ALA A 106 1.35 5.05 10.20
C ALA A 106 2.43 3.98 10.02
N LEU A 107 3.18 4.05 8.93
CA LEU A 107 4.30 3.19 8.60
C LEU A 107 5.56 4.04 8.54
N SER A 108 6.61 3.62 9.24
CA SER A 108 7.89 4.32 9.28
C SER A 108 9.01 3.31 9.09
N PHE A 109 9.86 3.52 8.09
CA PHE A 109 10.95 2.60 7.76
C PHE A 109 12.08 3.29 7.00
N ASP A 110 13.29 2.76 7.16
CA ASP A 110 14.45 3.19 6.40
C ASP A 110 14.53 2.41 5.09
N PHE A 111 14.79 3.12 4.00
CA PHE A 111 15.07 2.57 2.68
C PHE A 111 16.48 2.97 2.24
N SER A 112 17.30 1.99 1.88
CA SER A 112 18.64 2.19 1.35
C SER A 112 18.67 1.84 -0.14
N ALA A 113 19.11 2.79 -0.97
CA ALA A 113 19.47 2.50 -2.35
C ALA A 113 20.73 1.64 -2.39
N GLY A 114 20.82 0.77 -3.40
CA GLY A 114 22.04 0.02 -3.65
C GLY A 114 23.17 0.88 -4.21
N PRO A 115 24.35 0.29 -4.45
CA PRO A 115 25.51 1.00 -4.99
C PRO A 115 25.38 1.34 -6.49
N ASN A 116 24.42 0.74 -7.18
CA ASN A 116 24.28 0.89 -8.63
C ASN A 116 23.40 2.11 -8.95
N PRO A 117 23.80 2.98 -9.88
CA PRO A 117 22.91 4.05 -10.34
C PRO A 117 21.71 3.46 -11.10
N GLY A 118 20.56 4.13 -11.00
CA GLY A 118 19.35 3.74 -11.71
C GLY A 118 18.07 3.97 -10.91
N ARG A 119 16.97 3.40 -11.42
CA ARG A 119 15.64 3.52 -10.81
C ARG A 119 15.43 2.46 -9.74
N TYR A 120 15.19 2.93 -8.53
CA TYR A 120 14.71 2.17 -7.39
C TYR A 120 13.22 2.38 -7.20
N THR A 121 12.52 1.34 -6.76
CA THR A 121 11.08 1.42 -6.48
C THR A 121 10.78 0.91 -5.10
N VAL A 122 9.79 1.52 -4.46
CA VAL A 122 9.16 1.01 -3.25
C VAL A 122 7.69 0.82 -3.56
N GLU A 123 7.21 -0.42 -3.47
CA GLU A 123 5.81 -0.76 -3.67
C GLU A 123 5.15 -0.96 -2.31
N VAL A 124 4.04 -0.26 -2.06
CA VAL A 124 3.22 -0.41 -0.86
C VAL A 124 1.87 -0.96 -1.29
N THR A 125 1.58 -2.19 -0.90
CA THR A 125 0.31 -2.87 -1.18
C THR A 125 -0.50 -2.99 0.10
N HIS A 126 -1.79 -2.64 0.04
CA HIS A 126 -2.74 -2.88 1.13
C HIS A 126 -4.12 -3.21 0.53
N GLY A 127 -4.67 -4.36 0.90
CA GLY A 127 -5.84 -4.91 0.22
C GLY A 127 -5.58 -5.12 -1.28
N ASN A 128 -6.40 -4.51 -2.12
CA ASN A 128 -6.27 -4.57 -3.59
C ASN A 128 -5.57 -3.34 -4.19
N ALA A 129 -5.15 -2.39 -3.36
CA ALA A 129 -4.48 -1.18 -3.81
C ALA A 129 -2.96 -1.35 -3.66
N THR A 130 -2.23 -1.01 -4.72
CA THR A 130 -0.77 -0.90 -4.70
C THR A 130 -0.37 0.51 -5.08
N ARG A 131 0.56 1.09 -4.34
CA ARG A 131 1.24 2.34 -4.67
C ARG A 131 2.71 2.07 -4.93
N THR A 132 3.26 2.69 -5.97
CA THR A 132 4.70 2.66 -6.26
C THR A 132 5.30 4.04 -6.07
N PHE A 133 6.42 4.11 -5.36
CA PHE A 133 7.30 5.28 -5.29
C PHE A 133 8.54 5.01 -6.15
N GLU A 134 8.96 5.99 -6.94
CA GLU A 134 10.15 5.90 -7.77
C GLU A 134 11.27 6.82 -7.25
N PHE A 135 12.41 6.23 -6.96
CA PHE A 135 13.64 6.92 -6.57
C PHE A 135 14.69 6.72 -7.65
N TRP A 136 15.42 7.77 -8.01
CA TRP A 136 16.50 7.69 -8.99
C TRP A 136 17.82 7.93 -8.29
N ALA A 137 18.68 6.91 -8.27
CA ALA A 137 20.03 7.02 -7.73
C ALA A 137 21.03 7.39 -8.83
N GLY A 138 21.77 8.49 -8.65
CA GLY A 138 22.76 8.97 -9.62
C GLY A 138 22.15 9.78 -10.77
N GLN A 139 22.91 10.00 -11.85
CA GLN A 139 22.43 10.79 -12.99
C GLN A 139 21.28 10.07 -13.71
N GLU A 140 20.14 10.76 -13.87
CA GLU A 140 19.04 10.28 -14.70
C GLU A 140 19.56 10.05 -16.14
N PRO A 141 19.31 8.90 -16.76
CA PRO A 141 19.58 8.71 -18.17
C PRO A 141 18.82 9.79 -18.95
N PRO A 142 19.44 10.47 -19.94
CA PRO A 142 18.74 11.46 -20.74
C PRO A 142 17.43 10.87 -21.28
N GLN A 143 16.31 11.57 -21.08
CA GLN A 143 15.01 11.15 -21.61
C GLN A 143 15.15 10.85 -23.11
N GLY A 144 14.82 9.63 -23.52
CA GLY A 144 14.91 9.17 -24.91
C GLY A 144 16.09 8.25 -25.23
N LYS A 145 16.96 7.89 -24.27
CA LYS A 145 17.90 6.78 -24.47
C LYS A 145 17.22 5.44 -24.18
N PRO A 146 17.35 4.42 -25.05
CA PRO A 146 16.88 3.07 -24.76
C PRO A 146 17.44 2.61 -23.41
N GLY A 147 16.58 2.01 -22.57
CA GLY A 147 17.03 1.37 -21.34
C GLY A 147 18.09 0.29 -21.64
N PRO A 148 18.86 -0.16 -20.63
CA PRO A 148 19.87 -1.18 -20.83
C PRO A 148 19.24 -2.43 -21.46
N THR A 149 19.86 -2.93 -22.54
CA THR A 149 19.45 -4.16 -23.21
C THR A 149 19.42 -5.29 -22.20
N LEU A 150 18.24 -5.81 -21.87
CA LEU A 150 18.08 -7.03 -21.10
C LEU A 150 18.38 -8.21 -22.04
N THR A 151 19.62 -8.70 -22.04
CA THR A 151 19.96 -9.95 -22.73
C THR A 151 19.47 -11.12 -21.88
N PHE A 152 18.42 -11.79 -22.32
CA PHE A 152 18.05 -13.09 -21.79
C PHE A 152 19.03 -14.12 -22.34
N ASN A 153 20.03 -14.51 -21.54
CA ASN A 153 20.81 -15.72 -21.83
C ASN A 153 19.90 -16.93 -21.57
N GLY A 154 19.18 -17.37 -22.59
CA GLY A 154 18.51 -18.65 -22.61
C GLY A 154 19.54 -19.77 -22.72
N ASN A 155 19.99 -20.29 -21.58
CA ASN A 155 20.60 -21.62 -21.55
C ASN A 155 19.47 -22.65 -21.47
N HIS A 156 19.16 -23.23 -22.63
CA HIS A 156 18.64 -24.59 -22.75
C HIS A 156 19.68 -25.41 -23.51
#